data_AF-A0A850C2J9-F1
#
_entry.id   AF-A0A850C2J9-F1
#
_cell.length_a   1.000
_cell.length_b   1.000
_cell.length_c   1.000
_cell.angle_alpha   90.00
_cell.angle_beta   90.00
_cell.angle_gamma   90.00
#
_symmetry.space_group_name_H-M   'P 1'
#
loop_
_entity.id
_entity.type
_entity.pdbx_description
1 polymer ?
#
loop_
_entity_poly.entity_id
_entity_poly.type
_entity_poly.pdbx_seq_one_letter_code
_entity_poly.pdbx_strand_id
1 'polypeptide(L)'
;MKKSLYLFFAVMTVFALALAACAPATPAPTQEPAAPEPTAVPPTEPPPPTNTPEPAIGSPEHPIKVLFVPSVDAQVIVSGGEVMAQALNEATGLTFEVVVPTSYAATIEEMCASPNDTMGFIPGLGYALASQLCGVDVAFKAVRFGYSVYWAQILVPRDSDIDSIEDLDGLKWGYGDPGSTSGYMVPLVMFQEAGINPEPVETGGSHNGAALALYNGSVDFATTFYSPYLAPEGGIEWSKEHPDLPDEVVDSCAPNAEGTRLLCGPNGEYRVLDARAGVRTEAPDIVQKTRILMISGDIPNDTLSFGPDFPADIRAQIEAALLAFAGTDAWNESIGNQDFYGWTGIDPATDAEYDVVRKMVEASGYTLEGLGQ
;
A
#
# COMPACT_ATOMS: atom_id res chain seq x y z
N MET A 1 59.04 -8.06 -4.84
CA MET A 1 59.28 -9.27 -4.02
C MET A 1 58.13 -9.48 -3.06
N LYS A 2 57.11 -10.26 -3.42
CA LYS A 2 56.00 -10.71 -2.53
C LYS A 2 54.97 -11.64 -3.21
N LYS A 3 55.12 -11.94 -4.51
CA LYS A 3 54.28 -12.90 -5.25
C LYS A 3 54.92 -14.28 -5.49
N SER A 4 56.13 -14.52 -4.97
CA SER A 4 56.87 -15.79 -5.21
C SER A 4 56.81 -16.78 -4.04
N LEU A 5 56.14 -16.45 -2.92
CA LEU A 5 56.13 -17.27 -1.71
C LEU A 5 54.86 -18.13 -1.55
N TYR A 6 53.76 -17.79 -2.24
CA TYR A 6 52.49 -18.52 -2.14
C TYR A 6 52.35 -19.68 -3.15
N LEU A 7 53.25 -19.78 -4.14
CA LEU A 7 53.24 -20.90 -5.09
C LEU A 7 53.97 -22.14 -4.54
N PHE A 8 54.70 -22.01 -3.43
CA PHE A 8 55.48 -23.11 -2.84
C PHE A 8 54.69 -23.95 -1.83
N PHE A 9 53.51 -23.52 -1.40
CA PHE A 9 52.67 -24.25 -0.43
C PHE A 9 51.52 -25.04 -1.06
N ALA A 10 51.24 -24.88 -2.35
CA ALA A 10 50.14 -25.57 -3.04
C ALA A 10 50.56 -26.86 -3.77
N VAL A 11 51.86 -27.19 -3.83
CA VAL A 11 52.38 -28.37 -4.54
C VAL A 11 52.73 -29.53 -3.59
N MET A 12 52.64 -29.33 -2.26
CA MET A 12 53.05 -30.32 -1.26
C MET A 12 51.89 -31.00 -0.50
N THR A 13 50.74 -31.15 -1.14
CA THR A 13 49.58 -31.88 -0.56
C THR A 13 48.91 -32.85 -1.54
N VAL A 14 49.43 -33.00 -2.77
CA VAL A 14 48.88 -33.93 -3.78
C VAL A 14 49.82 -35.13 -4.06
N PHE A 15 50.97 -35.23 -3.39
CA PHE A 15 51.99 -36.25 -3.69
C PHE A 15 52.37 -37.14 -2.49
N ALA A 16 51.37 -37.69 -1.79
CA ALA A 16 51.63 -38.57 -0.63
C ALA A 16 50.83 -39.88 -0.59
N LEU A 17 50.21 -40.33 -1.70
CA LEU A 17 49.40 -41.57 -1.70
C LEU A 17 49.53 -42.40 -2.98
N ALA A 18 50.74 -42.51 -3.53
CA ALA A 18 51.03 -43.49 -4.57
C ALA A 18 52.43 -44.05 -4.34
N LEU A 19 52.54 -45.23 -3.69
CA LEU A 19 53.55 -46.28 -3.88
C LEU A 19 53.61 -47.24 -2.67
N ALA A 20 52.72 -48.24 -2.66
CA ALA A 20 52.86 -49.56 -2.02
C ALA A 20 51.63 -50.37 -2.47
N ALA A 21 51.66 -51.59 -3.00
CA ALA A 21 52.71 -52.59 -3.10
C ALA A 21 52.33 -53.57 -4.23
N CYS A 22 53.33 -54.11 -4.94
CA CYS A 22 53.19 -55.38 -5.64
C CYS A 22 53.66 -56.50 -4.70
N ALA A 23 52.82 -57.51 -4.48
CA ALA A 23 53.22 -58.84 -4.00
C ALA A 23 52.31 -59.92 -4.60
N PRO A 24 52.79 -61.16 -4.81
CA PRO A 24 52.21 -62.12 -5.75
C PRO A 24 51.01 -62.90 -5.20
N ALA A 25 50.19 -63.42 -6.11
CA ALA A 25 48.96 -64.16 -5.83
C ALA A 25 49.18 -65.54 -5.18
N THR A 26 48.41 -65.80 -4.13
CA THR A 26 48.27 -67.12 -3.46
C THR A 26 46.89 -67.71 -3.79
N PRO A 27 46.73 -69.03 -3.99
CA PRO A 27 45.48 -69.61 -4.49
C PRO A 27 44.33 -69.52 -3.47
N ALA A 28 43.11 -69.36 -3.99
CA ALA A 28 41.88 -69.20 -3.22
C ALA A 28 41.52 -70.45 -2.39
N PRO A 29 41.00 -70.30 -1.16
CA PRO A 29 40.41 -71.39 -0.42
C PRO A 29 38.96 -71.64 -0.88
N THR A 30 38.59 -72.91 -0.98
CA THR A 30 37.25 -73.41 -1.28
C THR A 30 36.23 -72.91 -0.24
N GLN A 31 35.17 -72.22 -0.67
CA GLN A 31 34.06 -71.80 0.19
C GLN A 31 33.07 -72.96 0.44
N GLU A 32 32.70 -73.10 1.70
CA GLU A 32 31.61 -73.95 2.20
C GLU A 32 30.25 -73.26 1.92
N PRO A 33 29.14 -73.99 1.69
CA PRO A 33 27.87 -73.38 1.28
C PRO A 33 27.23 -72.55 2.41
N ALA A 34 26.81 -71.31 2.07
CA ALA A 34 26.07 -70.44 2.97
C ALA A 34 24.62 -70.91 3.18
N ALA A 35 24.12 -70.78 4.41
CA ALA A 35 22.72 -71.00 4.77
C ALA A 35 21.80 -69.89 4.20
N PRO A 36 20.52 -70.18 3.90
CA PRO A 36 19.61 -69.20 3.31
C PRO A 36 19.17 -68.13 4.33
N GLU A 37 19.15 -66.87 3.88
CA GLU A 37 18.61 -65.73 4.65
C GLU A 37 17.07 -65.81 4.76
N PRO A 38 16.47 -65.29 5.85
CA PRO A 38 15.02 -65.26 6.01
C PRO A 38 14.40 -64.12 5.18
N THR A 39 13.33 -64.45 4.46
CA THR A 39 12.56 -63.54 3.61
C THR A 39 12.01 -62.35 4.40
N ALA A 40 12.41 -61.13 4.02
CA ALA A 40 11.86 -59.89 4.55
C ALA A 40 10.37 -59.71 4.13
N VAL A 41 9.52 -59.38 5.10
CA VAL A 41 8.12 -59.00 4.86
C VAL A 41 8.09 -57.60 4.23
N PRO A 42 7.25 -57.34 3.22
CA PRO A 42 7.17 -56.01 2.60
C PRO A 42 6.73 -54.95 3.63
N PRO A 43 7.26 -53.71 3.56
CA PRO A 43 6.78 -52.62 4.40
C PRO A 43 5.31 -52.32 4.06
N THR A 44 4.49 -52.23 5.11
CA THR A 44 3.09 -51.80 5.00
C THR A 44 3.04 -50.40 4.42
N GLU A 45 2.24 -50.22 3.36
CA GLU A 45 1.99 -48.93 2.73
C GLU A 45 1.40 -47.95 3.75
N PRO A 46 1.92 -46.71 3.86
CA PRO A 46 1.34 -45.72 4.76
C PRO A 46 -0.12 -45.45 4.34
N PRO A 47 -1.04 -45.25 5.29
CA PRO A 47 -2.43 -44.96 4.96
C PRO A 47 -2.50 -43.70 4.07
N PRO A 48 -3.43 -43.65 3.10
CA PRO A 48 -3.60 -42.48 2.26
C PRO A 48 -3.88 -41.25 3.13
N PRO A 49 -3.40 -40.06 2.72
CA PRO A 49 -3.67 -38.83 3.47
C PRO A 49 -5.17 -38.66 3.64
N THR A 50 -5.61 -38.57 4.89
CA THR A 50 -6.99 -38.22 5.23
C THR A 50 -7.20 -36.79 4.74
N ASN A 51 -8.05 -36.60 3.73
CA ASN A 51 -8.51 -35.29 3.28
C ASN A 51 -9.36 -34.67 4.40
N THR A 52 -8.72 -34.05 5.38
CA THR A 52 -9.40 -33.11 6.27
C THR A 52 -9.90 -31.96 5.40
N PRO A 53 -11.21 -31.67 5.36
CA PRO A 53 -11.71 -30.52 4.63
C PRO A 53 -10.99 -29.27 5.11
N GLU A 54 -10.53 -28.42 4.19
CA GLU A 54 -10.02 -27.10 4.56
C GLU A 54 -11.09 -26.33 5.34
N PRO A 55 -10.69 -25.52 6.35
CA PRO A 55 -11.67 -24.73 7.08
C PRO A 55 -12.41 -23.79 6.14
N ALA A 56 -13.70 -23.58 6.41
CA ALA A 56 -14.53 -22.72 5.60
C ALA A 56 -14.06 -21.26 5.66
N ILE A 57 -14.07 -20.56 4.53
CA ILE A 57 -13.72 -19.14 4.44
C ILE A 57 -14.60 -18.33 5.41
N GLY A 58 -13.96 -17.46 6.19
CA GLY A 58 -14.60 -16.68 7.25
C GLY A 58 -14.81 -17.46 8.55
N SER A 59 -14.30 -18.69 8.70
CA SER A 59 -14.22 -19.35 10.02
C SER A 59 -13.06 -18.79 10.84
N PRO A 60 -13.05 -18.99 12.17
CA PRO A 60 -11.91 -18.61 13.00
C PRO A 60 -10.57 -19.22 12.57
N GLU A 61 -10.60 -20.39 11.94
CA GLU A 61 -9.42 -21.10 11.42
C GLU A 61 -9.03 -20.70 9.99
N HIS A 62 -9.88 -19.94 9.30
CA HIS A 62 -9.64 -19.41 7.95
C HIS A 62 -10.33 -18.04 7.80
N PRO A 63 -9.82 -17.02 8.49
CA PRO A 63 -10.41 -15.68 8.46
C PRO A 63 -10.24 -15.02 7.09
N ILE A 64 -11.15 -14.11 6.77
CA ILE A 64 -11.08 -13.27 5.57
C ILE A 64 -10.08 -12.16 5.84
N LYS A 65 -9.05 -12.07 5.01
CA LYS A 65 -8.00 -11.06 5.13
C LYS A 65 -8.51 -9.73 4.58
N VAL A 66 -8.50 -8.71 5.43
CA VAL A 66 -8.86 -7.34 5.11
C VAL A 66 -7.59 -6.53 4.94
N LEU A 67 -7.22 -6.30 3.68
CA LEU A 67 -5.96 -5.67 3.32
C LEU A 67 -6.11 -4.16 3.17
N PHE A 68 -5.23 -3.41 3.81
CA PHE A 68 -5.13 -1.96 3.68
C PHE A 68 -3.74 -1.56 3.21
N VAL A 69 -3.65 -0.64 2.25
CA VAL A 69 -2.36 -0.07 1.84
C VAL A 69 -1.80 0.87 2.91
N PRO A 70 -0.47 0.95 3.09
CA PRO A 70 0.17 1.75 4.14
C PRO A 70 0.22 3.25 3.79
N SER A 71 -0.93 3.88 3.52
CA SER A 71 -0.99 5.30 3.10
C SER A 71 -0.82 6.31 4.24
N VAL A 72 -1.10 5.87 5.47
CA VAL A 72 -0.99 6.60 6.75
C VAL A 72 -0.37 5.66 7.80
N ASP A 73 -0.34 6.08 9.07
CA ASP A 73 0.24 5.28 10.16
C ASP A 73 -0.44 3.91 10.30
N ALA A 74 0.37 2.84 10.31
CA ALA A 74 -0.13 1.47 10.32
C ALA A 74 -0.94 1.12 11.59
N GLN A 75 -0.62 1.69 12.75
CA GLN A 75 -1.35 1.42 13.98
C GLN A 75 -2.75 2.07 13.96
N VAL A 76 -2.87 3.22 13.29
CA VAL A 76 -4.17 3.85 13.03
C VAL A 76 -5.02 2.99 12.10
N ILE A 77 -4.41 2.46 11.03
CA ILE A 77 -5.07 1.54 10.09
C ILE A 77 -5.56 0.27 10.80
N VAL A 78 -4.69 -0.37 11.59
CA VAL A 78 -5.04 -1.61 12.30
C VAL A 78 -6.17 -1.37 13.29
N SER A 79 -6.06 -0.36 14.15
CA SER A 79 -7.09 -0.12 15.18
C SER A 79 -8.44 0.29 14.58
N GLY A 80 -8.45 1.15 13.55
CA GLY A 80 -9.67 1.51 12.83
C GLY A 80 -10.24 0.35 12.01
N GLY A 81 -9.37 -0.45 11.38
CA GLY A 81 -9.75 -1.65 10.64
C GLY A 81 -10.40 -2.70 11.54
N GLU A 82 -9.91 -2.87 12.77
CA GLU A 82 -10.48 -3.80 13.76
C GLU A 82 -11.91 -3.42 14.16
N VAL A 83 -12.22 -2.13 14.26
CA VAL A 83 -13.60 -1.65 14.51
C VAL A 83 -14.53 -2.08 13.37
N MET A 84 -14.10 -1.92 12.13
CA MET A 84 -14.87 -2.37 10.96
C MET A 84 -14.98 -3.91 10.93
N ALA A 85 -13.88 -4.62 11.13
CA ALA A 85 -13.85 -6.09 11.16
C ALA A 85 -14.80 -6.66 12.23
N GLN A 86 -14.86 -6.04 13.40
CA GLN A 86 -15.81 -6.40 14.45
C GLN A 86 -17.26 -6.15 14.03
N ALA A 87 -17.57 -4.99 13.45
CA ALA A 87 -18.91 -4.69 12.97
C ALA A 87 -19.37 -5.67 11.88
N LEU A 88 -18.48 -6.05 10.96
CA LEU A 88 -18.74 -7.08 9.96
C LEU A 88 -18.93 -8.45 10.58
N ASN A 89 -18.13 -8.83 11.58
CA ASN A 89 -18.28 -10.09 12.31
C ASN A 89 -19.65 -10.16 13.00
N GLU A 90 -20.06 -9.11 13.70
CA GLU A 90 -21.36 -9.04 14.39
C GLU A 90 -22.54 -9.15 13.41
N ALA A 91 -22.40 -8.56 12.21
CA ALA A 91 -23.44 -8.59 11.19
C ALA A 91 -23.51 -9.91 10.40
N THR A 92 -22.38 -10.59 10.21
CA THR A 92 -22.28 -11.72 9.26
C THR A 92 -21.95 -13.07 9.91
N GLY A 93 -21.36 -13.06 11.10
CA GLY A 93 -20.76 -14.24 11.74
C GLY A 93 -19.42 -14.68 11.13
N LEU A 94 -18.90 -13.96 10.12
CA LEU A 94 -17.62 -14.25 9.48
C LEU A 94 -16.46 -13.65 10.29
N THR A 95 -15.33 -14.33 10.31
CA THR A 95 -14.10 -13.88 10.97
C THR A 95 -13.25 -13.11 9.97
N PHE A 96 -12.73 -11.97 10.40
CA PHE A 96 -11.90 -11.08 9.60
C PHE A 96 -10.55 -10.86 10.28
N GLU A 97 -9.48 -10.79 9.50
CA GLU A 97 -8.14 -10.46 9.96
C GLU A 97 -7.66 -9.19 9.23
N VAL A 98 -7.37 -8.14 9.97
CA VAL A 98 -6.86 -6.89 9.39
C VAL A 98 -5.37 -7.03 9.14
N VAL A 99 -4.94 -6.81 7.90
CA VAL A 99 -3.54 -6.91 7.48
C VAL A 99 -3.14 -5.62 6.78
N VAL A 100 -1.99 -5.07 7.18
CA VAL A 100 -1.36 -3.92 6.54
C VAL A 100 -0.04 -4.38 5.94
N PRO A 101 0.01 -4.69 4.63
CA PRO A 101 1.24 -5.05 3.95
C PRO A 101 2.27 -3.91 3.99
N THR A 102 3.54 -4.25 3.79
CA THR A 102 4.66 -3.30 3.92
C THR A 102 4.76 -2.32 2.75
N SER A 103 4.05 -2.56 1.65
CA SER A 103 4.00 -1.69 0.47
C SER A 103 2.70 -1.91 -0.30
N TYR A 104 2.40 -1.02 -1.23
CA TYR A 104 1.23 -1.13 -2.11
C TYR A 104 1.37 -2.34 -3.05
N ALA A 105 2.59 -2.65 -3.50
CA ALA A 105 2.89 -3.84 -4.29
C ALA A 105 2.56 -5.13 -3.52
N ALA A 106 2.99 -5.20 -2.25
CA ALA A 106 2.75 -6.36 -1.41
C ALA A 106 1.25 -6.61 -1.16
N THR A 107 0.43 -5.55 -1.14
CA THR A 107 -1.03 -5.69 -1.11
C THR A 107 -1.58 -6.37 -2.36
N ILE A 108 -1.11 -5.97 -3.55
CA ILE A 108 -1.53 -6.59 -4.82
C ILE A 108 -1.08 -8.06 -4.86
N GLU A 109 0.17 -8.34 -4.49
CA GLU A 109 0.71 -9.69 -4.44
C GLU A 109 -0.09 -10.60 -3.51
N GLU A 110 -0.46 -10.13 -2.32
CA GLU A 110 -1.30 -10.89 -1.39
C GLU A 110 -2.69 -11.17 -1.96
N MET A 111 -3.35 -10.18 -2.58
CA MET A 111 -4.65 -10.41 -3.23
C MET A 111 -4.59 -11.45 -4.35
N CYS A 112 -3.50 -11.45 -5.13
CA CYS A 112 -3.31 -12.42 -6.19
C CYS A 112 -2.91 -13.82 -5.67
N ALA A 113 -2.17 -13.88 -4.56
CA ALA A 113 -1.73 -15.14 -3.94
C ALA A 113 -2.85 -15.82 -3.14
N SER A 114 -3.81 -15.04 -2.63
CA SER A 114 -4.90 -15.46 -1.76
C SER A 114 -6.26 -15.07 -2.41
N PRO A 115 -6.65 -15.75 -3.50
CA PRO A 115 -7.67 -15.23 -4.42
C PRO A 115 -9.11 -15.37 -3.92
N ASN A 116 -9.37 -16.19 -2.90
CA ASN A 116 -10.72 -16.54 -2.44
C ASN A 116 -11.06 -16.03 -1.03
N ASP A 117 -10.08 -15.52 -0.29
CA ASP A 117 -10.18 -15.12 1.12
C ASP A 117 -9.68 -13.69 1.37
N THR A 118 -9.39 -12.90 0.33
CA THR A 118 -8.95 -11.49 0.45
C THR A 118 -10.00 -10.49 0.02
N MET A 119 -10.11 -9.41 0.80
CA MET A 119 -10.70 -8.14 0.38
C MET A 119 -9.68 -7.01 0.62
N GLY A 120 -9.64 -6.03 -0.26
CA GLY A 120 -8.64 -4.97 -0.26
C GLY A 120 -9.24 -3.59 -0.39
N PHE A 121 -8.73 -2.66 0.41
CA PHE A 121 -8.96 -1.23 0.31
C PHE A 121 -7.74 -0.61 -0.37
N ILE A 122 -7.81 -0.54 -1.71
CA ILE A 122 -6.65 -0.23 -2.57
C ILE A 122 -6.95 0.96 -3.48
N PRO A 123 -5.95 1.82 -3.77
CA PRO A 123 -6.16 2.99 -4.62
C PRO A 123 -6.40 2.58 -6.08
N GLY A 124 -6.82 3.53 -6.91
CA GLY A 124 -7.15 3.28 -8.32
C GLY A 124 -6.03 2.61 -9.13
N LEU A 125 -4.76 2.98 -8.91
CA LEU A 125 -3.61 2.32 -9.54
C LEU A 125 -3.47 0.86 -9.08
N GLY A 126 -3.57 0.61 -7.78
CA GLY A 126 -3.48 -0.73 -7.23
C GLY A 126 -4.57 -1.65 -7.79
N TYR A 127 -5.80 -1.15 -7.87
CA TYR A 127 -6.91 -1.89 -8.50
C TYR A 127 -6.71 -2.12 -10.00
N ALA A 128 -6.32 -1.09 -10.76
CA ALA A 128 -6.10 -1.22 -12.20
C ALA A 128 -5.04 -2.29 -12.52
N LEU A 129 -3.98 -2.37 -11.72
CA LEU A 129 -2.93 -3.38 -11.86
C LEU A 129 -3.40 -4.76 -11.39
N ALA A 130 -4.05 -4.86 -10.23
CA ALA A 130 -4.51 -6.14 -9.68
C ALA A 130 -5.59 -6.80 -10.54
N SER A 131 -6.54 -6.01 -11.06
CA SER A 131 -7.57 -6.48 -11.99
C SER A 131 -6.95 -7.03 -13.28
N GLN A 132 -5.94 -6.34 -13.84
CA GLN A 132 -5.22 -6.80 -15.03
C GLN A 132 -4.35 -8.04 -14.77
N LEU A 133 -3.70 -8.11 -13.60
CA LEU A 133 -2.74 -9.15 -13.25
C LEU A 133 -3.42 -10.48 -12.92
N CYS A 134 -4.43 -10.45 -12.04
CA CYS A 134 -5.02 -11.66 -11.49
C CYS A 134 -6.55 -11.65 -11.43
N GLY A 135 -7.22 -10.57 -11.87
CA GLY A 135 -8.68 -10.51 -11.95
C GLY A 135 -9.37 -10.04 -10.66
N VAL A 136 -8.67 -9.31 -9.79
CA VAL A 136 -9.30 -8.63 -8.64
C VAL A 136 -10.49 -7.79 -9.13
N ASP A 137 -11.62 -7.93 -8.43
CA ASP A 137 -12.89 -7.33 -8.84
C ASP A 137 -13.37 -6.27 -7.84
N VAL A 138 -13.87 -5.16 -8.36
CA VAL A 138 -14.30 -4.02 -7.53
C VAL A 138 -15.77 -4.16 -7.13
N ALA A 139 -16.09 -3.76 -5.90
CA ALA A 139 -17.47 -3.66 -5.43
C ALA A 139 -17.88 -2.20 -5.17
N PHE A 140 -17.03 -1.46 -4.45
CA PHE A 140 -17.31 -0.09 -4.06
C PHE A 140 -16.11 0.83 -4.28
N LYS A 141 -16.39 2.13 -4.24
CA LYS A 141 -15.40 3.21 -4.16
C LYS A 141 -15.72 4.12 -2.98
N ALA A 142 -14.69 4.77 -2.46
CA ALA A 142 -14.84 5.76 -1.40
C ALA A 142 -15.68 6.97 -1.85
N VAL A 143 -16.40 7.54 -0.89
CA VAL A 143 -16.92 8.91 -0.95
C VAL A 143 -16.21 9.71 0.13
N ARG A 144 -15.64 10.86 -0.21
CA ARG A 144 -14.90 11.74 0.71
C ARG A 144 -15.54 13.11 0.71
N PHE A 145 -16.22 13.47 1.79
CA PHE A 145 -16.86 14.78 2.00
C PHE A 145 -17.77 15.19 0.82
N GLY A 146 -18.54 14.23 0.30
CA GLY A 146 -19.46 14.44 -0.83
C GLY A 146 -18.84 14.26 -2.22
N TYR A 147 -17.54 13.96 -2.32
CA TYR A 147 -16.86 13.71 -3.58
C TYR A 147 -16.59 12.22 -3.79
N SER A 148 -17.04 11.68 -4.93
CA SER A 148 -16.72 10.33 -5.40
C SER A 148 -15.39 10.25 -6.18
N VAL A 149 -14.65 11.35 -6.18
CA VAL A 149 -13.31 11.52 -6.77
C VAL A 149 -12.44 12.25 -5.77
N TYR A 150 -11.13 12.23 -6.00
CA TYR A 150 -10.15 13.01 -5.27
C TYR A 150 -9.05 13.49 -6.23
N TRP A 151 -8.03 14.15 -5.69
CA TRP A 151 -6.96 14.73 -6.49
C TRP A 151 -5.57 14.42 -5.91
N ALA A 152 -4.56 14.48 -6.76
CA ALA A 152 -3.19 14.70 -6.33
C ALA A 152 -2.97 16.19 -6.07
N GLN A 153 -2.17 16.52 -5.06
CA GLN A 153 -1.66 17.89 -4.86
C GLN A 153 -0.14 17.92 -4.98
N ILE A 154 0.37 19.06 -5.41
CA ILE A 154 1.78 19.44 -5.30
C ILE A 154 1.90 20.51 -4.21
N LEU A 155 2.59 20.17 -3.13
CA LEU A 155 2.92 21.08 -2.04
C LEU A 155 4.30 21.69 -2.26
N VAL A 156 4.42 22.99 -2.02
CA VAL A 156 5.67 23.76 -2.09
C VAL A 156 5.82 24.62 -0.82
N PRO A 157 7.03 25.08 -0.47
CA PRO A 157 7.21 26.04 0.62
C PRO A 157 6.44 27.32 0.32
N ARG A 158 5.72 27.87 1.30
CA ARG A 158 4.88 29.06 1.10
C ARG A 158 5.70 30.27 0.66
N ASP A 159 6.89 30.44 1.21
CA ASP A 159 7.84 31.53 0.91
C ASP A 159 8.77 31.25 -0.29
N SER A 160 8.51 30.20 -1.08
CA SER A 160 9.31 29.89 -2.27
C SER A 160 8.88 30.70 -3.50
N ASP A 161 9.82 30.90 -4.43
CA ASP A 161 9.58 31.51 -5.74
C ASP A 161 8.97 30.50 -6.77
N ILE A 162 8.38 29.39 -6.30
CA ILE A 162 7.81 28.33 -7.15
C ILE A 162 6.34 28.63 -7.46
N ASP A 163 6.04 29.09 -8.67
CA ASP A 163 4.69 29.53 -9.04
C ASP A 163 4.08 28.75 -10.21
N SER A 164 4.85 27.85 -10.80
CA SER A 164 4.44 27.04 -11.94
C SER A 164 4.97 25.61 -11.85
N ILE A 165 4.40 24.70 -12.64
CA ILE A 165 4.91 23.33 -12.71
C ILE A 165 6.32 23.30 -13.30
N GLU A 166 6.64 24.24 -14.20
CA GLU A 166 7.95 24.36 -14.83
C GLU A 166 9.07 24.68 -13.83
N ASP A 167 8.76 25.38 -12.74
CA ASP A 167 9.72 25.73 -11.68
C ASP A 167 10.18 24.51 -10.87
N LEU A 168 9.52 23.35 -11.03
CA LEU A 168 9.86 22.10 -10.35
C LEU A 168 10.99 21.33 -11.03
N ASP A 169 11.44 21.75 -12.22
CA ASP A 169 12.46 21.02 -12.99
C ASP A 169 13.80 20.91 -12.24
N GLY A 170 14.30 19.68 -12.10
CA GLY A 170 15.52 19.37 -11.36
C GLY A 170 15.45 19.56 -9.84
N LEU A 171 14.29 19.95 -9.28
CA LEU A 171 14.10 20.07 -7.83
C LEU A 171 13.88 18.70 -7.19
N LYS A 172 14.16 18.57 -5.89
CA LYS A 172 13.90 17.36 -5.11
C LYS A 172 12.42 17.18 -4.87
N TRP A 173 11.90 16.08 -5.40
CA TRP A 173 10.50 15.67 -5.30
C TRP A 173 10.30 14.63 -4.21
N GLY A 174 9.65 15.01 -3.11
CA GLY A 174 9.22 14.07 -2.07
C GLY A 174 7.94 13.33 -2.41
N TYR A 175 7.94 12.01 -2.32
CA TYR A 175 6.75 11.17 -2.48
C TYR A 175 6.71 10.02 -1.48
N GLY A 176 5.52 9.47 -1.25
CA GLY A 176 5.29 8.37 -0.30
C GLY A 176 5.79 7.02 -0.80
N ASP A 177 5.05 6.41 -1.72
CA ASP A 177 5.28 5.06 -2.27
C ASP A 177 5.06 5.11 -3.80
N PRO A 178 5.88 4.41 -4.62
CA PRO A 178 5.70 4.36 -6.07
C PRO A 178 4.31 3.89 -6.53
N GLY A 179 3.66 3.01 -5.76
CA GLY A 179 2.30 2.52 -5.99
C GLY A 179 1.17 3.48 -5.63
N SER A 180 1.52 4.67 -5.14
CA SER A 180 0.53 5.71 -4.88
C SER A 180 0.03 6.33 -6.19
N THR A 181 -1.29 6.29 -6.40
CA THR A 181 -1.93 6.96 -7.54
C THR A 181 -1.72 8.47 -7.49
N SER A 182 -2.00 9.12 -6.37
CA SER A 182 -1.88 10.58 -6.18
C SER A 182 -0.51 11.02 -5.71
N GLY A 183 0.21 10.18 -4.98
CA GLY A 183 1.53 10.48 -4.46
C GLY A 183 2.63 10.32 -5.51
N TYR A 184 2.44 9.48 -6.54
CA TYR A 184 3.51 9.16 -7.49
C TYR A 184 3.06 9.18 -8.95
N MET A 185 2.16 8.29 -9.35
CA MET A 185 1.84 8.06 -10.78
C MET A 185 1.23 9.31 -11.45
N VAL A 186 0.19 9.91 -10.86
CA VAL A 186 -0.43 11.11 -11.45
C VAL A 186 0.56 12.28 -11.52
N PRO A 187 1.31 12.62 -10.45
CA PRO A 187 2.36 13.63 -10.56
C PRO A 187 3.42 13.31 -11.62
N LEU A 188 3.88 12.05 -11.72
CA LEU A 188 4.84 11.64 -12.73
C LEU A 188 4.35 11.93 -14.15
N VAL A 189 3.09 11.61 -14.45
CA VAL A 189 2.45 11.94 -15.74
C VAL A 189 2.41 13.46 -15.94
N MET A 190 2.03 14.24 -14.92
CA MET A 190 2.02 15.70 -15.00
C MET A 190 3.40 16.28 -15.33
N PHE A 191 4.47 15.73 -14.71
CA PHE A 191 5.85 16.14 -14.98
C PHE A 191 6.30 15.79 -16.40
N GLN A 192 5.95 14.59 -16.88
CA GLN A 192 6.22 14.16 -18.25
C GLN A 192 5.50 15.04 -19.29
N GLU A 193 4.23 15.39 -19.04
CA GLU A 193 3.44 16.27 -19.91
C GLU A 193 4.00 17.70 -19.93
N ALA A 194 4.50 18.20 -18.80
CA ALA A 194 5.19 19.49 -18.70
C ALA A 194 6.64 19.46 -19.24
N GLY A 195 7.19 18.27 -19.50
CA GLY A 195 8.56 18.11 -20.01
C GLY A 195 9.65 18.40 -18.97
N ILE A 196 9.34 18.26 -17.68
CA ILE A 196 10.27 18.50 -16.56
C ILE A 196 10.74 17.18 -15.92
N ASN A 197 11.87 17.22 -15.23
CA ASN A 197 12.48 16.05 -14.60
C ASN A 197 12.94 16.36 -13.16
N PRO A 198 12.01 16.39 -12.19
CA PRO A 198 12.37 16.46 -10.77
C PRO A 198 13.21 15.26 -10.31
N GLU A 199 14.03 15.44 -9.26
CA GLU A 199 14.80 14.37 -8.62
C GLU A 199 13.92 13.63 -7.58
N PRO A 200 13.49 12.38 -7.84
CA PRO A 200 12.60 11.66 -6.94
C PRO A 200 13.30 11.26 -5.63
N VAL A 201 12.64 11.52 -4.50
CA VAL A 201 13.07 11.15 -3.15
C VAL A 201 11.90 10.48 -2.43
N GLU A 202 12.04 9.19 -2.12
CA GLU A 202 11.05 8.48 -1.31
C GLU A 202 11.14 8.91 0.16
N THR A 203 10.02 9.31 0.75
CA THR A 203 9.97 9.97 2.07
C THR A 203 9.18 9.14 3.09
N GLY A 204 9.53 7.86 3.23
CA GLY A 204 8.97 7.02 4.29
C GLY A 204 7.58 6.45 4.00
N GLY A 205 7.29 6.08 2.75
CA GLY A 205 6.17 5.20 2.38
C GLY A 205 4.76 5.80 2.44
N SER A 206 4.59 7.02 2.98
CA SER A 206 3.26 7.59 3.28
C SER A 206 3.11 9.04 2.84
N HIS A 207 1.86 9.50 2.73
CA HIS A 207 1.57 10.91 2.44
C HIS A 207 2.02 11.84 3.57
N ASN A 208 1.92 11.38 4.82
CA ASN A 208 2.40 12.11 6.00
C ASN A 208 3.92 12.29 5.96
N GLY A 209 4.65 11.24 5.58
CA GLY A 209 6.10 11.30 5.41
C GLY A 209 6.54 12.32 4.36
N ALA A 210 5.85 12.39 3.22
CA ALA A 210 6.12 13.39 2.18
C ALA A 210 5.84 14.83 2.62
N ALA A 211 4.70 15.06 3.28
CA ALA A 211 4.37 16.38 3.83
C ALA A 211 5.40 16.83 4.90
N LEU A 212 5.82 15.92 5.77
CA LEU A 212 6.84 16.20 6.80
C LEU A 212 8.23 16.43 6.20
N ALA A 213 8.60 15.68 5.15
CA ALA A 213 9.87 15.88 4.46
C ALA A 213 9.98 17.28 3.85
N LEU A 214 8.90 17.76 3.22
CA LEU A 214 8.82 19.13 2.72
C LEU A 214 8.90 20.14 3.85
N TYR A 215 8.09 19.95 4.90
CA TYR A 215 8.08 20.82 6.07
C TYR A 215 9.46 20.96 6.73
N ASN A 216 10.23 19.87 6.77
CA ASN A 216 11.59 19.84 7.32
C ASN A 216 12.68 20.33 6.34
N GLY A 217 12.32 20.62 5.08
CA GLY A 217 13.24 21.07 4.03
C GLY A 217 14.20 19.98 3.52
N SER A 218 13.86 18.70 3.67
CA SER A 218 14.67 17.61 3.08
C SER A 218 14.40 17.38 1.60
N VAL A 219 13.27 17.87 1.11
CA VAL A 219 12.85 17.93 -0.30
C VAL A 219 12.38 19.34 -0.62
N ASP A 220 12.41 19.72 -1.90
CA ASP A 220 12.05 21.07 -2.34
C ASP A 220 10.54 21.22 -2.56
N PHE A 221 9.86 20.13 -2.93
CA PHE A 221 8.40 20.03 -3.01
C PHE A 221 7.95 18.59 -2.72
N ALA A 222 6.66 18.39 -2.45
CA ALA A 222 6.11 17.06 -2.18
C ALA A 222 4.75 16.82 -2.85
N THR A 223 4.44 15.56 -3.15
CA THR A 223 3.14 15.17 -3.72
C THR A 223 2.36 14.27 -2.79
N THR A 224 1.08 14.57 -2.62
CA THR A 224 0.19 13.81 -1.73
C THR A 224 -1.23 13.73 -2.28
N PHE A 225 -2.16 13.12 -1.55
CA PHE A 225 -3.58 13.25 -1.82
C PHE A 225 -4.11 14.65 -1.43
N TYR A 226 -5.23 15.02 -2.04
CA TYR A 226 -6.01 16.20 -1.71
C TYR A 226 -7.49 15.86 -1.59
N SER A 227 -8.11 16.39 -0.53
CA SER A 227 -9.56 16.54 -0.42
C SER A 227 -9.85 18.01 -0.13
N PRO A 228 -10.90 18.61 -0.74
CA PRO A 228 -11.31 19.98 -0.48
C PRO A 228 -11.47 20.27 1.01
N TYR A 229 -11.00 21.42 1.48
CA TYR A 229 -11.26 21.84 2.86
C TYR A 229 -12.76 22.07 3.08
N LEU A 230 -13.23 21.93 4.32
CA LEU A 230 -14.60 22.37 4.68
C LEU A 230 -14.57 23.85 5.02
N ALA A 231 -15.43 24.63 4.37
CA ALA A 231 -15.64 26.04 4.66
C ALA A 231 -16.88 26.24 5.56
N PRO A 232 -16.92 27.30 6.38
CA PRO A 232 -18.14 27.70 7.09
C PRO A 232 -19.20 28.21 6.12
N GLU A 233 -20.46 28.22 6.56
CA GLU A 233 -21.54 28.88 5.81
C GLU A 233 -21.21 30.36 5.59
N GLY A 234 -21.21 30.79 4.32
CA GLY A 234 -20.84 32.15 3.91
C GLY A 234 -19.33 32.43 3.89
N GLY A 235 -18.48 31.42 4.13
CA GLY A 235 -17.04 31.49 3.91
C GLY A 235 -16.65 31.40 2.43
N ILE A 236 -15.35 31.48 2.17
CA ILE A 236 -14.81 31.26 0.83
C ILE A 236 -14.82 29.75 0.57
N GLU A 237 -15.65 29.34 -0.38
CA GLU A 237 -15.74 27.94 -0.79
C GLU A 237 -14.52 27.54 -1.62
N TRP A 238 -14.15 26.26 -1.50
CA TRP A 238 -13.11 25.67 -2.33
C TRP A 238 -13.46 25.75 -3.82
N SER A 239 -12.44 25.95 -4.65
CA SER A 239 -12.50 25.79 -6.10
C SER A 239 -11.23 25.13 -6.63
N LYS A 240 -11.28 24.53 -7.82
CA LYS A 240 -10.09 23.92 -8.43
C LYS A 240 -9.02 24.96 -8.78
N GLU A 241 -9.44 26.17 -9.10
CA GLU A 241 -8.57 27.31 -9.42
C GLU A 241 -7.87 27.88 -8.17
N HIS A 242 -8.47 27.69 -6.99
CA HIS A 242 -7.94 28.09 -5.70
C HIS A 242 -8.01 26.92 -4.72
N PRO A 243 -7.14 25.90 -4.89
CA PRO A 243 -7.22 24.67 -4.11
C PRO A 243 -6.70 24.83 -2.67
N ASP A 244 -5.88 25.84 -2.39
CA ASP A 244 -5.42 26.09 -1.03
C ASP A 244 -6.44 26.89 -0.21
N LEU A 245 -6.24 26.91 1.10
CA LEU A 245 -7.01 27.76 2.02
C LEU A 245 -6.87 29.24 1.66
N PRO A 246 -7.89 30.07 1.92
CA PRO A 246 -7.78 31.52 1.76
C PRO A 246 -6.63 32.10 2.58
N ASP A 247 -5.83 32.98 1.98
CA ASP A 247 -4.66 33.58 2.64
C ASP A 247 -5.03 34.26 3.97
N GLU A 248 -6.22 34.83 4.07
CA GLU A 248 -6.75 35.50 5.26
C GLU A 248 -6.91 34.58 6.49
N VAL A 249 -6.96 33.25 6.31
CA VAL A 249 -7.11 32.29 7.41
C VAL A 249 -5.85 31.49 7.70
N VAL A 250 -4.83 31.52 6.83
CA VAL A 250 -3.61 30.70 6.94
C VAL A 250 -2.89 30.91 8.27
N ASP A 251 -2.69 32.15 8.68
CA ASP A 251 -1.94 32.48 9.91
C ASP A 251 -2.58 31.88 11.18
N SER A 252 -3.90 31.68 11.16
CA SER A 252 -4.66 31.15 12.29
C SER A 252 -4.75 29.63 12.35
N CYS A 253 -4.19 28.92 11.37
CA CYS A 253 -4.23 27.46 11.34
C CYS A 253 -3.55 26.83 12.55
N ALA A 254 -4.25 25.95 13.26
CA ALA A 254 -3.71 25.21 14.39
C ALA A 254 -4.51 23.92 14.63
N PRO A 255 -3.90 22.92 15.30
CA PRO A 255 -4.66 21.81 15.84
C PRO A 255 -5.74 22.30 16.81
N ASN A 256 -6.91 21.65 16.82
CA ASN A 256 -7.90 21.85 17.88
C ASN A 256 -7.36 21.40 19.25
N ALA A 257 -8.10 21.70 20.33
CA ALA A 257 -7.68 21.39 21.69
C ALA A 257 -7.38 19.90 21.92
N GLU A 258 -8.10 19.02 21.22
CA GLU A 258 -7.92 17.57 21.29
C GLU A 258 -6.79 17.04 20.37
N GLY A 259 -6.23 17.88 19.49
CA GLY A 259 -5.22 17.48 18.51
C GLY A 259 -5.75 16.53 17.42
N THR A 260 -7.07 16.43 17.25
CA THR A 260 -7.73 15.52 16.31
C THR A 260 -8.05 16.15 14.96
N ARG A 261 -7.96 17.47 14.84
CA ARG A 261 -8.30 18.22 13.63
C ARG A 261 -7.35 19.39 13.45
N LEU A 262 -7.00 19.69 12.20
CA LEU A 262 -6.32 20.92 11.83
C LEU A 262 -7.36 21.92 11.33
N LEU A 263 -7.50 23.02 12.07
CA LEU A 263 -8.53 24.03 11.85
C LEU A 263 -7.90 25.39 11.57
N CYS A 264 -8.52 26.18 10.71
CA CYS A 264 -8.10 27.52 10.34
C CYS A 264 -9.27 28.50 10.44
N GLY A 265 -8.97 29.79 10.46
CA GLY A 265 -9.93 30.86 10.70
C GLY A 265 -9.94 31.29 12.17
N PRO A 266 -10.40 32.52 12.46
CA PRO A 266 -10.37 33.08 13.81
C PRO A 266 -11.14 32.26 14.86
N ASN A 267 -12.08 31.41 14.41
CA ASN A 267 -12.88 30.52 15.25
C ASN A 267 -12.62 29.03 14.96
N GLY A 268 -11.61 28.69 14.15
CA GLY A 268 -11.34 27.31 13.73
C GLY A 268 -12.43 26.73 12.83
N GLU A 269 -13.01 27.56 11.97
CA GLU A 269 -14.19 27.22 11.17
C GLU A 269 -13.88 26.59 9.79
N TYR A 270 -12.65 26.71 9.31
CA TYR A 270 -12.16 26.00 8.12
C TYR A 270 -11.45 24.71 8.53
N ARG A 271 -11.79 23.57 7.93
CA ARG A 271 -11.18 22.27 8.25
C ARG A 271 -10.29 21.79 7.11
N VAL A 272 -9.00 21.59 7.40
CA VAL A 272 -8.05 20.99 6.46
C VAL A 272 -8.31 19.49 6.33
N LEU A 273 -8.36 19.00 5.09
CA LEU A 273 -8.70 17.60 4.76
C LEU A 273 -7.66 16.90 3.88
N ASP A 274 -6.56 17.57 3.56
CA ASP A 274 -5.43 16.99 2.82
C ASP A 274 -4.34 16.46 3.77
N ALA A 275 -3.23 15.95 3.20
CA ALA A 275 -2.14 15.33 3.96
C ALA A 275 -1.54 16.22 5.06
N ARG A 276 -1.65 17.55 4.97
CA ARG A 276 -1.20 18.47 6.03
C ARG A 276 -1.95 18.24 7.34
N ALA A 277 -3.21 17.81 7.30
CA ALA A 277 -3.98 17.47 8.49
C ALA A 277 -3.41 16.24 9.21
N GLY A 278 -2.81 15.29 8.49
CA GLY A 278 -2.26 14.05 9.05
C GLY A 278 -1.00 14.25 9.90
N VAL A 279 -0.35 15.41 9.80
CA VAL A 279 0.94 15.71 10.47
C VAL A 279 0.83 16.89 11.43
N ARG A 280 -0.40 17.29 11.76
CA ARG A 280 -0.73 18.45 12.59
C ARG A 280 -0.13 18.41 14.01
N THR A 281 0.20 17.23 14.52
CA THR A 281 0.80 17.08 15.86
C THR A 281 2.31 17.35 15.81
N GLU A 282 2.97 16.85 14.78
CA GLU A 282 4.41 16.98 14.53
C GLU A 282 4.77 18.34 13.92
N ALA A 283 3.90 18.87 13.06
CA ALA A 283 4.06 20.11 12.33
C ALA A 283 2.78 20.97 12.45
N PRO A 284 2.49 21.55 13.63
CA PRO A 284 1.25 22.29 13.88
C PRO A 284 1.11 23.57 13.04
N ASP A 285 2.20 24.09 12.48
CA ASP A 285 2.23 25.27 11.61
C ASP A 285 2.51 24.92 10.14
N ILE A 286 2.24 23.68 9.72
CA ILE A 286 2.54 23.22 8.34
C ILE A 286 1.80 24.04 7.27
N VAL A 287 0.58 24.52 7.53
CA VAL A 287 -0.19 25.32 6.56
C VAL A 287 0.42 26.70 6.36
N GLN A 288 1.03 27.25 7.41
CA GLN A 288 1.78 28.51 7.35
C GLN A 288 3.09 28.33 6.57
N LYS A 289 3.73 27.16 6.64
CA LYS A 289 5.01 26.89 5.96
C LYS A 289 4.89 26.34 4.55
N THR A 290 3.75 25.76 4.19
CA THR A 290 3.54 25.10 2.89
C THR A 290 2.25 25.57 2.23
N ARG A 291 2.23 25.58 0.90
CA ARG A 291 1.05 25.90 0.10
C ARG A 291 0.83 24.87 -1.00
N ILE A 292 -0.41 24.77 -1.46
CA ILE A 292 -0.73 23.96 -2.64
C ILE A 292 -0.40 24.80 -3.89
N LEU A 293 0.55 24.32 -4.69
CA LEU A 293 0.87 24.92 -5.99
C LEU A 293 -0.26 24.66 -6.99
N MET A 294 -0.67 23.40 -7.09
CA MET A 294 -1.76 22.96 -7.96
C MET A 294 -2.27 21.58 -7.55
N ILE A 295 -3.41 21.19 -8.12
CA ILE A 295 -4.00 19.85 -8.03
C ILE A 295 -4.17 19.23 -9.41
N SER A 296 -4.28 17.90 -9.48
CA SER A 296 -4.49 17.17 -10.73
C SER A 296 -5.93 17.31 -11.29
N GLY A 297 -6.20 16.63 -12.40
CA GLY A 297 -7.57 16.27 -12.78
C GLY A 297 -8.18 15.24 -11.83
N ASP A 298 -9.47 14.93 -12.03
CA ASP A 298 -10.22 14.01 -11.17
C ASP A 298 -9.63 12.59 -11.20
N ILE A 299 -9.37 12.04 -10.02
CA ILE A 299 -8.92 10.66 -9.84
C ILE A 299 -10.11 9.86 -9.26
N PRO A 300 -10.48 8.71 -9.86
CA PRO A 300 -11.43 7.79 -9.24
C PRO A 300 -10.96 7.42 -7.83
N ASN A 301 -11.86 7.48 -6.86
CA ASN A 301 -11.53 7.18 -5.48
C ASN A 301 -11.09 5.73 -5.27
N ASP A 302 -10.40 5.54 -4.15
CA ASP A 302 -9.96 4.24 -3.66
C ASP A 302 -11.10 3.21 -3.65
N THR A 303 -10.73 1.99 -3.95
CA THR A 303 -11.64 0.88 -4.17
C THR A 303 -11.79 0.04 -2.91
N LEU A 304 -12.94 -0.61 -2.80
CA LEU A 304 -13.09 -1.83 -2.05
C LEU A 304 -13.25 -2.96 -3.06
N SER A 305 -12.26 -3.86 -3.07
CA SER A 305 -12.14 -4.92 -4.06
C SER A 305 -11.99 -6.28 -3.41
N PHE A 306 -12.37 -7.33 -4.11
CA PHE A 306 -12.28 -8.72 -3.66
C PHE A 306 -11.29 -9.50 -4.53
N GLY A 307 -10.68 -10.53 -3.95
CA GLY A 307 -9.88 -11.49 -4.69
C GLY A 307 -10.67 -12.12 -5.87
N PRO A 308 -9.97 -12.57 -6.93
CA PRO A 308 -10.62 -13.03 -8.17
C PRO A 308 -11.55 -14.23 -8.02
N ASP A 309 -11.29 -15.10 -7.03
CA ASP A 309 -12.05 -16.33 -6.77
C ASP A 309 -12.92 -16.22 -5.51
N PHE A 310 -13.20 -15.00 -5.04
CA PHE A 310 -13.95 -14.78 -3.81
C PHE A 310 -15.39 -15.33 -3.90
N PRO A 311 -15.86 -16.15 -2.94
CA PRO A 311 -17.19 -16.76 -3.02
C PRO A 311 -18.31 -15.70 -3.09
N ALA A 312 -19.16 -15.80 -4.12
CA ALA A 312 -20.17 -14.78 -4.43
C ALA A 312 -21.23 -14.60 -3.33
N ASP A 313 -21.58 -15.66 -2.61
CA ASP A 313 -22.52 -15.63 -1.49
C ASP A 313 -21.92 -14.91 -0.27
N ILE A 314 -20.67 -15.22 0.07
CA ILE A 314 -19.93 -14.54 1.14
C ILE A 314 -19.70 -13.07 0.78
N ARG A 315 -19.31 -12.78 -0.46
CA ARG A 315 -19.13 -11.41 -0.97
C ARG A 315 -20.41 -10.60 -0.82
N ALA A 316 -21.55 -11.11 -1.30
CA ALA A 316 -22.83 -10.40 -1.20
C ALA A 316 -23.23 -10.13 0.26
N GLN A 317 -22.91 -11.04 1.18
CA GLN A 317 -23.13 -10.84 2.61
C GLN A 317 -22.25 -9.71 3.17
N ILE A 318 -20.96 -9.67 2.80
CA ILE A 318 -20.02 -8.63 3.21
C ILE A 318 -20.41 -7.27 2.64
N GLU A 319 -20.76 -7.20 1.35
CA GLU A 319 -21.19 -5.97 0.68
C GLU A 319 -22.42 -5.34 1.37
N ALA A 320 -23.42 -6.17 1.70
CA ALA A 320 -24.60 -5.70 2.43
C ALA A 320 -24.26 -5.21 3.84
N ALA A 321 -23.37 -5.92 4.55
CA ALA A 321 -22.94 -5.53 5.90
C ALA A 321 -22.12 -4.23 5.89
N LEU A 322 -21.22 -4.05 4.91
CA LEU A 322 -20.44 -2.83 4.73
C LEU A 322 -21.32 -1.62 4.43
N LEU A 323 -22.28 -1.75 3.51
CA LEU A 323 -23.23 -0.67 3.21
C LEU A 323 -24.05 -0.27 4.44
N ALA A 324 -24.49 -1.24 5.25
CA ALA A 324 -25.18 -0.95 6.50
C ALA A 324 -24.26 -0.26 7.52
N PHE A 325 -23.01 -0.75 7.67
CA PHE A 325 -22.03 -0.19 8.59
C PHE A 325 -21.62 1.25 8.23
N ALA A 326 -21.46 1.54 6.94
CA ALA A 326 -21.15 2.88 6.43
C ALA A 326 -22.20 3.95 6.78
N GLY A 327 -23.43 3.53 7.11
CA GLY A 327 -24.49 4.42 7.59
C GLY A 327 -24.50 4.65 9.12
N THR A 328 -23.53 4.12 9.86
CA THR A 328 -23.50 4.20 11.33
C THR A 328 -22.47 5.20 11.85
N ASP A 329 -22.64 5.70 13.08
CA ASP A 329 -21.66 6.58 13.71
C ASP A 329 -20.29 5.90 13.90
N ALA A 330 -20.29 4.59 14.15
CA ALA A 330 -19.08 3.77 14.31
C ALA A 330 -18.20 3.74 13.05
N TRP A 331 -18.76 4.05 11.87
CA TRP A 331 -17.97 4.25 10.65
C TRP A 331 -16.87 5.30 10.86
N ASN A 332 -17.17 6.39 11.57
CA ASN A 332 -16.23 7.48 11.84
C ASN A 332 -15.12 7.09 12.83
N GLU A 333 -15.28 5.99 13.55
CA GLU A 333 -14.27 5.40 14.43
C GLU A 333 -13.41 4.34 13.71
N SER A 334 -13.77 4.02 12.46
CA SER A 334 -13.08 3.04 11.60
C SER A 334 -12.44 3.72 10.38
N ILE A 335 -12.65 3.22 9.16
CA ILE A 335 -12.17 3.78 7.89
C ILE A 335 -12.66 5.22 7.63
N GLY A 336 -13.76 5.64 8.26
CA GLY A 336 -14.23 7.01 8.20
C GLY A 336 -13.45 7.99 9.09
N ASN A 337 -12.58 7.50 9.97
CA ASN A 337 -11.70 8.35 10.76
C ASN A 337 -10.71 9.08 9.84
N GLN A 338 -10.49 10.38 10.07
CA GLN A 338 -9.58 11.19 9.27
C GLN A 338 -8.11 10.84 9.43
N ASP A 339 -7.72 10.33 10.59
CA ASP A 339 -6.36 9.85 10.82
C ASP A 339 -6.13 8.50 10.10
N PHE A 340 -7.23 7.85 9.72
CA PHE A 340 -7.22 6.71 8.82
C PHE A 340 -7.43 7.18 7.36
N TYR A 341 -8.57 6.91 6.72
CA TYR A 341 -8.81 7.31 5.32
C TYR A 341 -9.84 8.43 5.15
N GLY A 342 -10.60 8.77 6.19
CA GLY A 342 -11.58 9.85 6.17
C GLY A 342 -12.73 9.63 5.18
N TRP A 343 -13.07 8.38 4.86
CA TRP A 343 -14.18 8.10 3.96
C TRP A 343 -15.47 8.50 4.66
N THR A 344 -16.30 9.31 4.02
CA THR A 344 -17.63 9.68 4.57
C THR A 344 -18.73 8.73 4.12
N GLY A 345 -18.39 7.77 3.25
CA GLY A 345 -19.29 6.74 2.76
C GLY A 345 -18.64 5.94 1.64
N ILE A 346 -19.44 5.08 1.01
CA ILE A 346 -19.06 4.27 -0.14
C ILE A 346 -20.18 4.29 -1.19
N ASP A 347 -19.80 4.29 -2.45
CA ASP A 347 -20.71 4.15 -3.59
C ASP A 347 -20.36 2.88 -4.38
N PRO A 348 -21.32 2.24 -5.07
CA PRO A 348 -21.01 1.20 -6.03
C PRO A 348 -19.98 1.68 -7.06
N ALA A 349 -19.06 0.80 -7.42
CA ALA A 349 -18.05 1.07 -8.42
C ALA A 349 -18.06 0.02 -9.52
N THR A 350 -17.59 0.41 -10.70
CA THR A 350 -17.45 -0.47 -11.86
C THR A 350 -16.03 -0.45 -12.37
N ASP A 351 -15.58 -1.57 -12.94
CA ASP A 351 -14.24 -1.73 -13.51
C ASP A 351 -13.88 -0.63 -14.53
N ALA A 352 -14.86 -0.22 -15.34
CA ALA A 352 -14.69 0.79 -16.39
C ALA A 352 -14.35 2.19 -15.85
N GLU A 353 -14.68 2.50 -14.60
CA GLU A 353 -14.32 3.79 -13.98
C GLU A 353 -12.80 3.96 -13.83
N TYR A 354 -12.07 2.84 -13.78
CA TYR A 354 -10.62 2.82 -13.61
C TYR A 354 -9.86 2.74 -14.95
N ASP A 355 -10.55 2.80 -16.09
CA ASP A 355 -9.92 2.86 -17.42
C ASP A 355 -9.04 4.09 -17.62
N VAL A 356 -9.36 5.20 -16.95
CA VAL A 356 -8.51 6.40 -16.97
C VAL A 356 -7.15 6.12 -16.34
N VAL A 357 -7.12 5.32 -15.27
CA VAL A 357 -5.88 4.92 -14.60
C VAL A 357 -5.07 3.98 -15.48
N ARG A 358 -5.72 3.00 -16.13
CA ARG A 358 -5.06 2.11 -17.10
C ARG A 358 -4.38 2.88 -18.23
N LYS A 359 -5.07 3.88 -18.78
CA LYS A 359 -4.50 4.75 -19.83
C LYS A 359 -3.29 5.55 -19.33
N MET A 360 -3.31 6.03 -18.09
CA MET A 360 -2.17 6.71 -17.49
C MET A 360 -0.98 5.77 -17.30
N VAL A 361 -1.21 4.54 -16.86
CA VAL A 361 -0.18 3.49 -16.75
C VAL A 361 0.44 3.19 -18.12
N GLU A 362 -0.39 2.99 -19.15
CA GLU A 362 0.08 2.77 -20.52
C GLU A 362 0.90 3.94 -21.07
N ALA A 363 0.46 5.18 -20.83
CA ALA A 363 1.11 6.38 -21.33
C ALA A 363 2.45 6.67 -20.64
N SER A 364 2.53 6.44 -19.32
CA SER A 364 3.74 6.66 -18.52
C SER A 364 4.78 5.54 -18.66
N GLY A 365 4.39 4.37 -19.20
CA GLY A 365 5.22 3.17 -19.24
C GLY A 365 5.38 2.50 -17.86
N TYR A 366 4.50 2.83 -16.92
CA TYR A 366 4.53 2.31 -15.56
C TYR A 366 4.19 0.81 -15.53
N THR A 367 4.89 0.02 -14.70
CA THR A 367 4.67 -1.43 -14.60
C THR A 367 4.73 -1.90 -13.15
N LEU A 368 4.18 -3.09 -12.87
CA LEU A 368 4.31 -3.74 -11.55
C LEU A 368 5.77 -3.96 -11.13
N GLU A 369 6.69 -4.21 -12.06
CA GLU A 369 8.13 -4.29 -11.74
C GLU A 369 8.68 -2.97 -11.20
N GLY A 370 8.07 -1.84 -11.58
CA GLY A 370 8.39 -0.50 -11.05
C GLY A 370 7.78 -0.20 -9.69
N LEU A 371 6.93 -1.07 -9.12
CA LEU A 371 6.37 -0.93 -7.78
C LEU A 371 7.25 -1.53 -6.67
N GLY A 372 8.15 -2.44 -7.04
CA GLY A 372 9.01 -3.19 -6.09
C GLY A 372 10.50 -2.90 -6.20
N GLN A 373 10.89 -1.92 -7.02
CA GLN A 373 12.25 -1.36 -7.12
C GLN A 373 12.29 -0.02 -6.41
#